data_AF-A0AAW3STS8-F1
#
_entry.id   AF-A0AAW3STS8-F1
#
_cell.length_a   1.000
_cell.length_b   1.000
_cell.length_c   1.000
_cell.angle_alpha   90.00
_cell.angle_beta   90.00
_cell.angle_gamma   90.00
#
_symmetry.space_group_name_H-M   'P 1'
#
loop_
_entity.id
_entity.type
_entity.pdbx_description
1 polymer ?
#
loop_
_entity_poly.entity_id
_entity_poly.type
_entity_poly.pdbx_seq_one_letter_code
_entity_poly.pdbx_strand_id
1 'polypeptide(L)'
;MQVLIMRHGDAVLDAASDAVRPLSDAGRDESRQMACWLNEQNIDIERVLVSPYLRAQQTLDVVKKELLLPEEADCLNELTPGGDAQLVGYYLQTLAREGVSAVLVVSHLPLVGYLVAELCRNETAPMFATSAIACVKLEAESGNGVLHWQVSPAQLTAKP
;
A
#
# COMPACT_ATOMS: atom_id res chain seq x y z
N MET A 1 -13.28 7.97 -2.42
CA MET A 1 -12.40 6.87 -2.85
C MET A 1 -11.76 6.19 -1.64
N GLN A 2 -11.56 4.87 -1.66
CA GLN A 2 -10.76 4.16 -0.67
C GLN A 2 -9.30 4.08 -1.13
N VAL A 3 -8.36 4.43 -0.27
CA VAL A 3 -6.92 4.32 -0.54
C VAL A 3 -6.33 3.29 0.43
N LEU A 4 -5.94 2.14 -0.11
CA LEU A 4 -5.31 1.05 0.63
C LEU A 4 -3.79 1.22 0.51
N ILE A 5 -3.16 1.72 1.56
CA ILE A 5 -1.71 1.98 1.60
C ILE A 5 -1.04 0.76 2.24
N MET A 6 -0.28 0.01 1.46
CA MET A 6 0.43 -1.19 1.87
C MET A 6 1.94 -0.93 1.87
N ARG A 7 2.60 -1.25 2.99
CA ARG A 7 4.05 -1.40 3.01
C ARG A 7 4.41 -2.74 2.36
N HIS A 8 5.45 -2.78 1.54
CA HIS A 8 6.00 -4.04 1.05
C HIS A 8 6.28 -5.05 2.18
N GLY A 9 6.29 -6.34 1.84
CA GLY A 9 6.60 -7.44 2.76
C GLY A 9 8.06 -7.46 3.20
N ASP A 10 8.39 -8.34 4.14
CA ASP A 10 9.77 -8.51 4.59
C ASP A 10 10.71 -8.86 3.42
N ALA A 11 11.91 -8.29 3.44
CA ALA A 11 12.85 -8.35 2.33
C ALA A 11 14.26 -8.67 2.83
N VAL A 12 14.94 -9.59 2.14
CA VAL A 12 16.29 -10.02 2.52
C VAL A 12 17.25 -8.83 2.51
N LEU A 13 18.25 -8.84 3.38
CA LEU A 13 19.23 -7.76 3.48
C LEU A 13 20.28 -7.83 2.36
N ASP A 14 20.60 -9.03 1.90
CA ASP A 14 21.67 -9.28 0.93
C ASP A 14 21.16 -9.18 -0.52
N ALA A 15 21.65 -8.17 -1.25
CA ALA A 15 21.41 -7.98 -2.68
C ALA A 15 22.46 -7.01 -3.26
N ALA A 16 22.54 -6.95 -4.59
CA ALA A 16 23.48 -6.06 -5.28
C ALA A 16 23.23 -4.56 -5.01
N SER A 17 22.00 -4.17 -4.68
CA SER A 17 21.63 -2.81 -4.24
C SER A 17 20.31 -2.84 -3.47
N ASP A 18 19.98 -1.76 -2.74
CA ASP A 18 18.71 -1.72 -1.98
C ASP A 18 17.49 -1.90 -2.90
N ALA A 19 17.49 -1.28 -4.09
CA ALA A 19 16.36 -1.32 -5.01
C ALA A 19 16.00 -2.74 -5.51
N VAL A 20 16.99 -3.63 -5.56
CA VAL A 20 16.85 -5.01 -6.08
C VAL A 20 16.80 -6.07 -4.98
N ARG A 21 16.63 -5.68 -3.72
CA ARG A 21 16.39 -6.63 -2.63
C ARG A 21 15.07 -7.38 -2.85
N PRO A 22 15.07 -8.72 -2.96
CA PRO A 22 13.85 -9.49 -3.09
C PRO A 22 13.14 -9.64 -1.73
N LEU A 23 11.86 -10.02 -1.78
CA LEU A 23 11.14 -10.49 -0.59
C LEU A 23 11.82 -11.74 -0.01
N SER A 24 11.81 -11.83 1.32
CA SER A 24 12.09 -13.07 2.03
C SER A 24 10.89 -14.01 1.94
N ASP A 25 11.07 -15.28 2.32
CA ASP A 25 9.97 -16.25 2.37
C ASP A 25 8.89 -15.80 3.37
N ALA A 26 9.30 -15.32 4.55
CA ALA A 26 8.39 -14.75 5.54
C ALA A 26 7.59 -13.56 4.97
N GLY A 27 8.25 -12.67 4.22
CA GLY A 27 7.58 -11.52 3.58
C GLY A 27 6.55 -11.93 2.54
N ARG A 28 6.77 -13.04 1.82
CA ARG A 28 5.79 -13.62 0.89
C ARG A 28 4.60 -14.20 1.63
N ASP A 29 4.83 -14.93 2.71
CA ASP A 29 3.76 -15.56 3.47
C ASP A 29 2.88 -14.52 4.19
N GLU A 30 3.49 -13.50 4.80
CA GLU A 30 2.77 -12.37 5.40
C GLU A 30 1.98 -11.56 4.35
N SER A 31 2.57 -11.30 3.18
CA SER A 31 1.88 -10.59 2.09
C SER A 31 0.67 -11.41 1.59
N ARG A 32 0.82 -12.73 1.49
CA ARG A 32 -0.28 -13.65 1.13
C ARG A 32 -1.38 -13.61 2.18
N GLN A 33 -1.03 -13.71 3.45
CA GLN A 33 -2.00 -13.65 4.56
C GLN A 33 -2.82 -12.36 4.52
N MET A 34 -2.15 -11.22 4.33
CA MET A 34 -2.81 -9.92 4.22
C MET A 34 -3.70 -9.82 2.97
N ALA A 35 -3.28 -10.42 1.84
CA ALA A 35 -4.08 -10.46 0.63
C ALA A 35 -5.36 -11.30 0.81
N CYS A 36 -5.28 -12.48 1.43
CA CYS A 36 -6.45 -13.30 1.75
C CYS A 36 -7.42 -12.53 2.66
N TRP A 37 -6.90 -11.90 3.72
CA TRP A 37 -7.73 -11.09 4.62
C TRP A 37 -8.38 -9.89 3.93
N LEU A 38 -7.65 -9.23 3.03
CA LEU A 38 -8.17 -8.09 2.27
C LEU A 38 -9.28 -8.51 1.31
N ASN A 39 -9.17 -9.70 0.70
CA ASN A 39 -10.20 -10.28 -0.15
C ASN A 39 -11.53 -10.48 0.61
N GLU A 40 -11.47 -10.86 1.90
CA GLU A 40 -12.66 -10.98 2.75
C GLU A 40 -13.36 -9.63 3.03
N GLN A 41 -12.66 -8.50 2.84
CA GLN A 41 -13.24 -7.17 3.04
C GLN A 41 -14.14 -6.72 1.87
N ASN A 42 -14.19 -7.47 0.77
CA ASN A 42 -15.01 -7.18 -0.41
C ASN A 42 -14.80 -5.74 -0.95
N ILE A 43 -13.55 -5.30 -1.00
CA ILE A 43 -13.17 -4.00 -1.57
C ILE A 43 -12.84 -4.21 -3.05
N ASP A 44 -13.59 -3.58 -3.94
CA ASP A 44 -13.35 -3.61 -5.39
C ASP A 44 -12.24 -2.61 -5.74
N ILE A 45 -11.02 -3.12 -5.99
CA ILE A 45 -9.84 -2.29 -6.27
C ILE A 45 -9.75 -2.04 -7.77
N GLU A 46 -9.97 -0.79 -8.17
CA GLU A 46 -9.99 -0.38 -9.59
C GLU A 46 -8.63 0.05 -10.11
N ARG A 47 -7.72 0.49 -9.22
CA ARG A 47 -6.36 0.93 -9.60
C ARG A 47 -5.31 0.40 -8.64
N VAL A 48 -4.12 0.13 -9.18
CA VAL A 48 -2.95 -0.31 -8.42
C VAL A 48 -1.79 0.60 -8.74
N LEU A 49 -1.20 1.20 -7.73
CA LEU A 49 0.02 2.00 -7.81
C LEU A 49 1.13 1.29 -7.04
N VAL A 50 2.31 1.14 -7.64
CA VAL A 50 3.40 0.35 -7.03
C VAL A 50 4.75 1.00 -7.27
N SER A 51 5.63 0.92 -6.26
CA SER A 51 7.02 1.36 -6.36
C SER A 51 7.83 0.50 -7.35
N PRO A 52 8.80 1.06 -8.09
CA PRO A 52 9.68 0.29 -8.99
C PRO A 52 10.62 -0.69 -8.26
N TYR A 53 10.75 -0.59 -6.93
CA TYR A 53 11.66 -1.47 -6.19
C TYR A 53 11.16 -2.92 -6.18
N LEU A 54 12.10 -3.86 -6.32
CA LEU A 54 11.79 -5.28 -6.54
C LEU A 54 10.87 -5.85 -5.45
N ARG A 55 11.13 -5.54 -4.18
CA ARG A 55 10.30 -6.00 -3.05
C ARG A 55 8.85 -5.51 -3.10
N ALA A 56 8.58 -4.30 -3.62
CA ALA A 56 7.22 -3.79 -3.77
C ALA A 56 6.50 -4.51 -4.91
N GLN A 57 7.19 -4.69 -6.05
CA GLN A 57 6.68 -5.45 -7.20
C GLN A 57 6.36 -6.90 -6.80
N GLN A 58 7.27 -7.57 -6.10
CA GLN A 58 7.06 -8.93 -5.62
C GLN A 58 5.96 -9.04 -4.56
N THR A 59 5.73 -8.00 -3.74
CA THR A 59 4.57 -7.97 -2.84
C THR A 59 3.29 -7.91 -3.66
N LEU A 60 3.22 -7.05 -4.68
CA LEU A 60 2.06 -6.99 -5.57
C LEU A 60 1.82 -8.34 -6.29
N ASP A 61 2.86 -9.01 -6.77
CA ASP A 61 2.75 -10.32 -7.41
C ASP A 61 2.18 -11.39 -6.47
N VAL A 62 2.48 -11.31 -5.18
CA VAL A 62 1.89 -12.20 -4.17
C VAL A 62 0.43 -11.83 -3.95
N VAL A 63 0.11 -10.54 -3.82
CA VAL A 63 -1.27 -10.08 -3.59
C VAL A 63 -2.19 -10.46 -4.77
N LYS A 64 -1.73 -10.30 -6.01
CA LYS A 64 -2.47 -10.65 -7.24
C LYS A 64 -2.88 -12.14 -7.32
N LYS A 65 -2.26 -13.03 -6.54
CA LYS A 65 -2.62 -14.46 -6.52
C LYS A 65 -3.85 -14.75 -5.68
N GLU A 66 -4.11 -13.93 -4.67
CA GLU A 66 -5.18 -14.15 -3.68
C GLU A 66 -6.32 -13.13 -3.82
N LEU A 67 -6.06 -11.99 -4.45
CA LEU A 67 -6.99 -10.89 -4.63
C LEU A 67 -7.12 -10.58 -6.12
N LEU A 68 -8.36 -10.48 -6.61
CA LEU A 68 -8.62 -10.03 -7.96
C LEU A 68 -8.25 -8.55 -8.07
N LEU A 69 -7.25 -8.26 -8.88
CA LEU A 69 -6.76 -6.92 -9.14
C LEU A 69 -6.78 -6.63 -10.65
N PRO A 70 -6.80 -5.36 -11.06
CA PRO A 70 -6.57 -4.96 -12.44
C PRO A 70 -5.28 -5.55 -12.98
N GLU A 71 -5.30 -5.90 -14.27
CA GLU A 71 -4.13 -6.46 -14.96
C GLU A 71 -2.96 -5.46 -14.94
N GLU A 72 -3.26 -4.22 -15.30
CA GLU A 72 -2.32 -3.11 -15.30
C GLU A 72 -2.12 -2.52 -13.90
N ALA A 73 -0.86 -2.23 -13.57
CA ALA A 73 -0.48 -1.50 -12.38
C ALA A 73 0.44 -0.35 -12.78
N ASP A 74 0.19 0.83 -12.23
CA ASP A 74 0.99 2.02 -12.51
C ASP A 74 2.24 1.99 -11.64
N CYS A 75 3.40 1.87 -12.29
CA CYS A 75 4.69 1.92 -11.62
C CYS A 75 5.16 3.37 -11.48
N LEU A 76 5.19 3.88 -10.24
CA LEU A 76 5.48 5.30 -9.96
C LEU A 76 6.81 5.45 -9.21
N ASN A 77 7.72 6.29 -9.71
CA ASN A 77 9.00 6.57 -9.05
C ASN A 77 8.82 7.32 -7.72
N GLU A 78 7.73 8.08 -7.61
CA GLU A 78 7.28 8.80 -6.44
C GLU A 78 6.88 7.86 -5.29
N LEU A 79 6.73 6.55 -5.55
CA LEU A 79 6.47 5.54 -4.53
C LEU A 79 7.73 4.89 -3.94
N THR A 80 8.93 5.31 -4.36
CA THR A 80 10.20 4.89 -3.74
C THR A 80 10.36 5.44 -2.31
N PRO A 81 11.30 4.93 -1.49
CA PRO A 81 11.46 5.43 -0.10
C PRO A 81 11.70 6.94 0.02
N GLY A 82 12.35 7.55 -0.98
CA GLY A 82 12.62 9.00 -1.04
C GLY A 82 11.60 9.80 -1.83
N GLY A 83 10.46 9.19 -2.18
CA GLY A 83 9.40 9.85 -2.94
C GLY A 83 8.67 10.94 -2.15
N ASP A 84 7.94 11.79 -2.87
CA ASP A 84 7.20 12.91 -2.31
C ASP A 84 5.75 12.53 -2.04
N ALA A 85 5.37 12.48 -0.75
CA ALA A 85 4.03 12.14 -0.31
C ALA A 85 2.96 13.11 -0.85
N GLN A 86 3.30 14.39 -1.03
CA GLN A 86 2.38 15.40 -1.55
C GLN A 86 2.06 15.15 -3.02
N LEU A 87 3.06 14.81 -3.84
CA LEU A 87 2.84 14.46 -5.24
C LEU A 87 1.97 13.21 -5.38
N VAL A 88 2.22 12.19 -4.57
CA VAL A 88 1.37 10.98 -4.52
C VAL A 88 -0.05 11.33 -4.06
N GLY A 89 -0.18 12.23 -3.07
CA GLY A 89 -1.48 12.73 -2.59
C GLY A 89 -2.29 13.43 -3.68
N TYR A 90 -1.66 14.31 -4.48
CA TYR A 90 -2.32 14.96 -5.62
C TYR A 90 -2.73 13.96 -6.71
N TYR A 91 -1.91 12.95 -6.96
CA TYR A 91 -2.26 11.89 -7.90
C TYR A 91 -3.50 11.11 -7.43
N LEU A 92 -3.54 10.71 -6.15
CA LEU A 92 -4.70 10.06 -5.55
C LEU A 92 -5.96 10.95 -5.57
N GLN A 93 -5.82 12.25 -5.31
CA GLN A 93 -6.95 13.18 -5.41
C GLN A 93 -7.49 13.27 -6.85
N THR A 94 -6.60 13.23 -7.84
CA THR A 94 -7.00 13.22 -9.26
C THR A 94 -7.81 11.98 -9.59
N LEU A 95 -7.33 10.78 -9.18
CA LEU A 95 -8.09 9.53 -9.35
C LEU A 95 -9.46 9.58 -8.64
N ALA A 96 -9.52 10.19 -7.45
CA ALA A 96 -10.79 10.34 -6.73
C ALA A 96 -11.80 11.21 -7.50
N ARG A 97 -11.33 12.27 -8.17
CA ARG A 97 -12.17 13.16 -9.01
C ARG A 97 -12.58 12.49 -10.33
N GLU A 98 -11.78 11.56 -10.83
CA GLU A 98 -12.12 10.71 -11.98
C GLU A 98 -13.17 9.63 -11.63
N GLY A 99 -13.55 9.52 -10.36
CA GLY A 99 -14.58 8.60 -9.89
C GLY A 99 -14.08 7.21 -9.52
N VAL A 100 -12.75 7.01 -9.43
CA VAL A 100 -12.16 5.73 -9.01
C VAL A 100 -12.65 5.36 -7.60
N SER A 101 -13.14 4.14 -7.42
CA SER A 101 -13.76 3.72 -6.16
C SER A 101 -12.72 3.34 -5.10
N ALA A 102 -11.71 2.54 -5.47
CA ALA A 102 -10.61 2.16 -4.59
C ALA A 102 -9.26 1.99 -5.31
N VAL A 103 -8.18 2.32 -4.59
CA VAL A 103 -6.79 2.25 -5.07
C VAL A 103 -5.94 1.46 -4.08
N LEU A 104 -5.15 0.51 -4.56
CA LEU A 104 -4.07 -0.13 -3.79
C LEU A 104 -2.74 0.57 -4.07
N VAL A 105 -2.02 0.98 -3.04
CA VAL A 105 -0.70 1.60 -3.12
C VAL A 105 0.31 0.71 -2.41
N VAL A 106 1.32 0.18 -3.13
CA VAL A 106 2.39 -0.65 -2.53
C VAL A 106 3.72 0.10 -2.53
N SER A 107 4.20 0.45 -1.33
CA SER A 107 5.35 1.36 -1.15
C SER A 107 6.20 1.00 0.09
N HIS A 108 6.96 1.96 0.63
CA HIS A 108 8.02 1.78 1.62
C HIS A 108 7.90 2.77 2.78
N LEU A 109 8.63 2.50 3.87
CA LEU A 109 8.95 3.53 4.83
C LEU A 109 10.07 4.45 4.31
N PRO A 110 10.07 5.74 4.69
CA PRO A 110 9.06 6.38 5.55
C PRO A 110 7.78 6.81 4.81
N LEU A 111 7.77 6.74 3.47
CA LEU A 111 6.73 7.28 2.61
C LEU A 111 5.31 6.83 2.96
N VAL A 112 5.05 5.55 3.24
CA VAL A 112 3.69 5.08 3.58
C VAL A 112 3.10 5.76 4.82
N GLY A 113 3.94 6.08 5.81
CA GLY A 113 3.51 6.82 6.99
C GLY A 113 3.23 8.29 6.65
N TYR A 114 4.14 8.91 5.89
CA TYR A 114 3.96 10.29 5.43
C TYR A 114 2.75 10.47 4.53
N LEU A 115 2.43 9.48 3.68
CA LEU A 115 1.27 9.51 2.81
C LEU A 115 -0.04 9.49 3.62
N VAL A 116 -0.11 8.70 4.69
CA VAL A 116 -1.28 8.76 5.59
C VAL A 116 -1.42 10.14 6.22
N ALA A 117 -0.33 10.73 6.73
CA ALA A 117 -0.36 12.06 7.35
C ALA A 117 -0.71 13.18 6.34
N GLU A 118 -0.23 13.06 5.10
CA GLU A 118 -0.53 14.01 4.02
C GLU A 118 -2.02 13.97 3.66
N LEU A 119 -2.60 12.77 3.52
CA LEU A 119 -4.01 12.62 3.19
C LEU A 119 -4.90 12.98 4.40
N CYS A 120 -4.48 12.67 5.62
CA CYS A 120 -5.26 12.83 6.85
C CYS A 120 -4.68 13.95 7.72
N ARG A 121 -5.13 15.20 7.52
CA ARG A 121 -4.57 16.42 8.16
C ARG A 121 -4.47 16.42 9.70
N ASN A 122 -5.21 15.55 10.38
CA ASN A 122 -5.20 15.45 11.85
C ASN A 122 -4.40 14.24 12.37
N GLU A 123 -3.82 13.43 11.49
CA GLU A 123 -3.07 12.24 11.84
C GLU A 123 -1.57 12.52 11.82
N THR A 124 -0.84 11.92 12.76
CA THR A 124 0.61 11.82 12.63
C THR A 124 0.97 10.62 11.75
N ALA A 125 2.17 10.60 11.19
CA ALA A 125 2.62 9.50 10.35
C ALA A 125 2.63 8.18 11.15
N PRO A 126 1.74 7.21 10.85
CA PRO A 126 1.66 5.99 11.63
C PRO A 126 2.82 5.05 11.29
N MET A 127 3.11 4.16 12.24
CA MET A 127 4.10 3.11 12.04
C MET A 127 3.53 2.00 11.15
N PHE A 128 4.30 1.52 10.17
CA PHE A 128 3.94 0.38 9.34
C PHE A 128 4.87 -0.80 9.57
N ALA A 129 4.32 -1.93 10.02
CA ALA A 129 5.00 -3.23 9.89
C ALA A 129 5.06 -3.65 8.40
N THR A 130 5.94 -4.59 8.06
CA THR A 130 5.95 -5.21 6.72
C THR A 130 4.58 -5.81 6.39
N SER A 131 4.17 -5.70 5.13
CA SER A 131 2.86 -6.13 4.63
C SER A 131 1.63 -5.44 5.26
N ALA A 132 1.81 -4.54 6.25
CA ALA A 132 0.68 -3.86 6.88
C ALA A 132 -0.04 -2.93 5.90
N ILE A 133 -1.36 -2.83 6.07
CA ILE A 133 -2.26 -2.06 5.22
C ILE A 133 -3.02 -1.04 6.08
N ALA A 134 -3.03 0.21 5.64
CA ALA A 134 -3.95 1.24 6.14
C ALA A 134 -5.00 1.55 5.09
N CYS A 135 -6.25 1.77 5.51
CA CYS A 135 -7.32 2.24 4.63
C CYS A 135 -7.67 3.68 4.98
N VAL A 136 -7.50 4.56 4.00
CA VAL A 136 -7.90 5.97 4.08
C VAL A 136 -9.12 6.18 3.19
N LYS A 137 -10.18 6.79 3.73
CA LYS A 137 -11.31 7.26 2.92
C LYS A 137 -11.02 8.68 2.46
N LEU A 138 -10.68 8.85 1.19
CA LEU A 138 -10.33 10.12 0.57
C LEU A 138 -11.55 10.77 -0.08
N GLU A 139 -11.79 12.04 0.24
CA GLU A 139 -12.81 12.89 -0.38
C GLU A 139 -12.21 13.62 -1.60
N ALA A 140 -12.93 13.61 -2.73
CA ALA A 140 -12.39 13.99 -4.04
C ALA A 140 -12.13 15.49 -4.19
N GLU A 141 -13.05 16.33 -3.71
CA GLU A 141 -12.97 17.78 -3.96
C GLU A 141 -11.94 18.44 -3.06
N SER A 142 -12.02 18.17 -1.76
CA SER A 142 -11.15 18.74 -0.73
C SER A 142 -9.80 18.05 -0.62
N GLY A 143 -9.69 16.78 -1.05
CA GLY A 143 -8.49 15.96 -0.86
C GLY A 143 -8.26 15.55 0.60
N ASN A 144 -9.25 15.77 1.47
CA ASN A 144 -9.15 15.37 2.86
C ASN A 144 -9.51 13.89 3.02
N GLY A 145 -8.62 13.16 3.68
CA GLY A 145 -8.77 11.77 4.06
C GLY A 145 -9.15 11.59 5.53
N VAL A 146 -9.78 10.45 5.82
CA VAL A 146 -9.95 9.91 7.17
C VAL A 146 -9.34 8.52 7.22
N LEU A 147 -8.44 8.29 8.16
CA LEU A 147 -7.90 6.94 8.43
C LEU A 147 -9.02 6.08 9.03
N HIS A 148 -9.44 5.05 8.31
CA HIS A 148 -10.56 4.20 8.72
C HIS A 148 -10.09 3.01 9.56
N TRP A 149 -8.99 2.36 9.16
CA TRP A 149 -8.34 1.30 9.92
C TRP A 149 -6.90 1.10 9.47
N GLN A 150 -6.13 0.39 10.29
CA GLN A 150 -4.82 -0.15 9.93
C GLN A 150 -4.67 -1.57 10.51
N VAL A 151 -4.23 -2.50 9.68
CA VAL A 151 -4.06 -3.92 10.03
C VAL A 151 -2.70 -4.42 9.56
N SER A 152 -2.06 -5.24 10.39
CA SER A 152 -0.76 -5.87 10.15
C SER A 152 -0.86 -7.39 10.25
N PRO A 153 0.09 -8.15 9.67
CA PRO A 153 0.10 -9.61 9.73
C PRO A 153 -0.04 -10.16 11.16
N ALA A 154 0.69 -9.56 12.11
CA ALA A 154 0.67 -9.97 13.52
C ALA A 154 -0.73 -9.88 14.18
N GLN A 155 -1.57 -8.94 13.73
CA GLN A 155 -2.94 -8.80 14.24
C GLN A 155 -3.88 -9.87 13.68
N LEU A 156 -3.56 -10.47 12.52
CA LEU A 156 -4.34 -11.56 11.93
C LEU A 156 -4.05 -12.91 12.60
N THR A 157 -2.78 -13.15 12.97
CA THR A 157 -2.36 -14.37 13.69
C THR A 157 -2.85 -14.42 15.14
N ALA A 158 -3.24 -13.28 15.72
CA ALA A 158 -3.66 -13.18 17.12
C ALA A 158 -5.16 -13.44 17.35
N LYS A 159 -5.92 -13.81 16.32
CA LYS A 159 -7.33 -14.23 16.49
C LYS A 159 -7.37 -15.64 17.12
N PRO A 160 -8.07 -15.83 18.24
CA PRO A 160 -8.14 -17.10 18.97
C PRO A 160 -8.86 -18.20 18.19
#